data_AF-A0A933EL58-F1
#
_entry.id   AF-A0A933EL58-F1
#
_cell.length_a   1.000
_cell.length_b   1.000
_cell.length_c   1.000
_cell.angle_alpha   90.00
_cell.angle_beta   90.00
_cell.angle_gamma   90.00
#
_symmetry.space_group_name_H-M   'P 1'
#
loop_
_entity.id
_entity.type
_entity.pdbx_description
1 polymer ?
#
loop_
_entity_poly.entity_id
_entity_poly.type
_entity_poly.pdbx_seq_one_letter_code
_entity_poly.pdbx_strand_id
1 'polypeptide(L)'
;MDDAQLNAIIDAVVKELIAAQAVAPARPAEPVAASSPAPAPQPAAPATPPGGLAIDLPDPALPEHRYQPRVQRAKNPDALPALIAATTARVGVGRAGPRYRTASLLLFQADHAITQDALYRDV
;
A
#
# COMPACT_ATOMS: atom_id res chain seq x y z
N MET A 1 -11.32 -14.22 36.64
CA MET A 1 -11.83 -14.94 35.47
C MET A 1 -10.73 -15.86 35.03
N ASP A 2 -11.01 -17.15 34.92
CA ASP A 2 -10.08 -18.12 34.37
C ASP A 2 -10.17 -18.13 32.83
N ASP A 3 -9.10 -18.57 32.16
CA ASP A 3 -9.04 -18.56 30.69
C ASP A 3 -10.11 -19.48 30.06
N ALA A 4 -10.56 -20.48 30.80
CA ALA A 4 -11.64 -21.38 30.39
C ALA A 4 -12.99 -20.67 30.32
N GLN A 5 -13.32 -19.84 31.31
CA GLN A 5 -14.53 -19.01 31.30
C GLN A 5 -14.48 -17.97 30.20
N LEU A 6 -13.32 -17.37 29.93
CA LEU A 6 -13.17 -16.40 28.85
C LEU A 6 -13.44 -17.02 27.47
N ASN A 7 -12.88 -18.19 27.19
CA ASN A 7 -13.08 -18.90 25.93
C ASN A 7 -14.54 -19.35 25.75
N ALA A 8 -15.19 -19.81 26.82
CA ALA A 8 -16.60 -20.18 26.78
C ALA A 8 -17.52 -18.99 26.45
N ILE A 9 -17.19 -17.79 26.94
CA ILE A 9 -17.94 -16.56 26.62
C ILE A 9 -17.71 -16.16 25.16
N ILE A 10 -16.48 -16.24 24.64
CA ILE A 10 -16.16 -15.92 23.25
C ILE A 10 -16.95 -16.84 22.29
N ASP A 11 -16.94 -18.14 22.53
CA ASP A 11 -17.66 -19.11 21.69
C ASP A 11 -19.17 -18.87 21.69
N ALA A 12 -19.74 -18.51 22.85
CA ALA A 12 -21.16 -18.17 22.96
C ALA A 12 -21.51 -16.92 22.13
N VAL A 13 -20.70 -15.87 22.20
CA VAL A 13 -20.91 -14.61 21.47
C VAL A 13 -20.73 -14.81 19.95
N VAL A 14 -19.72 -15.56 19.52
CA VAL A 14 -19.51 -15.86 18.09
C VAL A 14 -20.68 -16.66 17.52
N LYS A 15 -21.20 -17.64 18.28
CA LYS A 15 -22.38 -18.42 17.88
C LYS A 15 -23.63 -17.54 17.78
N GLU A 16 -23.82 -16.59 18.69
CA GLU A 16 -24.91 -15.63 18.67
C GLU A 16 -24.81 -14.68 17.46
N LEU A 17 -23.62 -14.17 17.14
CA LEU A 17 -23.39 -13.28 15.98
C LEU A 17 -23.61 -13.99 14.64
N ILE A 18 -23.25 -15.27 14.53
CA ILE A 18 -23.54 -16.09 13.35
C ILE A 18 -25.04 -16.35 13.23
N ALA A 19 -25.74 -16.65 14.34
CA ALA A 19 -27.19 -16.84 14.35
C ALA A 19 -27.96 -15.56 13.99
N ALA A 20 -27.44 -14.39 14.41
CA ALA A 20 -28.01 -13.08 14.12
C ALA A 20 -27.70 -12.56 12.69
N GLN A 21 -27.00 -13.33 11.85
CA GLN A 21 -26.55 -12.93 10.50
C GLN A 21 -25.77 -11.60 10.46
N ALA A 22 -25.18 -11.16 11.58
CA ALA A 22 -24.35 -9.95 11.64
C ALA A 22 -22.96 -10.17 11.02
N VAL A 23 -22.59 -11.42 10.76
CA VAL A 23 -21.40 -11.81 9.98
C VAL A 23 -21.86 -12.71 8.84
N ALA A 24 -21.86 -12.19 7.61
CA ALA A 24 -22.14 -13.00 6.43
C ALA A 24 -20.94 -13.93 6.15
N PRO A 25 -21.14 -15.24 5.95
CA PRO A 25 -20.12 -16.06 5.33
C PRO A 25 -19.87 -15.50 3.91
N ALA A 26 -18.60 -15.35 3.54
CA ALA A 26 -18.20 -14.90 2.22
C ALA A 26 -18.92 -15.75 1.16
N ARG A 27 -19.82 -15.12 0.40
CA ARG A 27 -20.43 -15.75 -0.78
C ARG A 27 -19.32 -16.19 -1.72
N PRO A 28 -19.37 -17.42 -2.27
CA PRO A 28 -18.53 -17.76 -3.41
C PRO A 28 -18.83 -16.76 -4.52
N ALA A 29 -17.80 -16.04 -4.97
CA ALA A 29 -17.92 -15.12 -6.09
C ALA A 29 -18.32 -15.91 -7.34
N GLU A 30 -19.49 -15.60 -7.88
CA GLU A 30 -19.86 -16.00 -9.23
C GLU A 30 -18.84 -15.40 -10.21
N PRO A 31 -18.37 -16.16 -11.21
CA PRO A 31 -17.40 -15.67 -12.16
C PRO A 31 -18.07 -14.62 -13.06
N VAL A 32 -17.81 -13.35 -12.75
CA VAL A 32 -18.07 -12.25 -13.66
C VAL A 32 -17.15 -12.48 -14.86
N ALA A 33 -17.74 -12.72 -16.03
CA ALA A 33 -17.01 -12.85 -17.29
C ALA A 33 -16.22 -11.55 -17.54
N ALA A 34 -14.94 -11.57 -17.19
CA ALA A 34 -14.00 -10.52 -17.52
C ALA A 34 -13.69 -10.61 -19.02
N SER A 35 -14.40 -9.85 -19.83
CA SER A 35 -13.97 -9.48 -21.17
C SER A 35 -12.76 -8.55 -21.07
N SER A 36 -11.58 -9.13 -20.84
CA SER A 36 -10.31 -8.40 -20.93
C SER A 36 -9.98 -8.12 -22.39
N PRO A 37 -9.73 -6.86 -22.80
CA PRO A 37 -9.11 -6.58 -24.09
C PRO A 37 -7.70 -7.17 -24.13
N ALA A 38 -7.31 -7.67 -25.31
CA ALA A 38 -6.05 -8.36 -25.54
C ALA A 38 -4.83 -7.59 -25.01
N PRO A 39 -3.88 -8.26 -24.34
CA PRO A 39 -2.69 -7.60 -23.82
C PRO A 39 -1.79 -7.15 -24.98
N ALA A 40 -1.39 -5.88 -24.95
CA ALA A 40 -0.30 -5.37 -25.79
C ALA A 40 0.99 -6.17 -25.49
N PRO A 41 1.91 -6.32 -26.47
CA PRO A 41 3.12 -7.13 -26.31
C PRO A 41 3.99 -6.57 -25.17
N GLN A 42 4.09 -7.35 -24.09
CA GLN A 42 5.00 -7.07 -22.98
C GLN A 42 6.43 -7.49 -23.38
N PRO A 43 7.46 -6.67 -23.09
CA PRO A 43 8.85 -7.09 -23.24
C PRO A 43 9.15 -8.35 -22.42
N ALA A 44 10.02 -9.22 -22.95
CA ALA A 44 10.37 -10.49 -22.32
C ALA A 44 10.94 -10.28 -20.91
N ALA A 45 10.23 -10.81 -19.91
CA ALA A 45 10.66 -10.78 -18.51
C ALA A 45 11.92 -11.66 -18.32
N PRO A 46 12.91 -11.22 -17.51
CA PRO A 46 14.07 -12.03 -17.16
C PRO A 46 13.67 -13.30 -16.38
N ALA A 47 14.40 -14.38 -16.59
CA ALA A 47 14.09 -15.69 -16.03
C ALA A 47 14.27 -15.72 -14.49
N THR A 48 13.15 -15.90 -13.78
CA THR A 48 13.09 -16.09 -12.32
C THR A 48 13.73 -17.42 -11.91
N PRO A 49 14.72 -17.45 -11.00
CA PRO A 49 15.21 -18.68 -10.42
C PRO A 49 14.13 -19.37 -9.56
N PRO A 50 14.05 -20.71 -9.54
CA PRO A 50 12.99 -21.43 -8.84
C PRO A 50 13.11 -21.19 -7.31
N GLY A 51 12.04 -20.64 -6.72
CA GLY A 51 11.93 -20.39 -5.27
C GLY A 51 12.16 -18.95 -4.82
N GLY A 52 12.51 -18.02 -5.72
CA GLY A 52 12.66 -16.60 -5.40
C GLY A 52 11.46 -15.76 -5.87
N LEU A 53 11.00 -14.83 -5.04
CA LEU A 53 10.11 -13.74 -5.49
C LEU A 53 10.93 -12.79 -6.37
N ALA A 54 10.76 -12.86 -7.69
CA ALA A 54 11.30 -11.86 -8.61
C ALA A 54 10.31 -10.71 -8.75
N ILE A 55 10.62 -9.57 -8.12
CA ILE A 55 9.84 -8.34 -8.23
C ILE A 55 10.50 -7.46 -9.31
N ASP A 56 9.89 -7.42 -10.50
CA ASP A 56 10.29 -6.55 -11.62
C ASP A 56 9.68 -5.15 -11.47
N LEU A 57 9.87 -4.52 -10.30
CA LEU A 57 9.42 -3.16 -10.02
C LEU A 57 10.48 -2.42 -9.21
N PRO A 58 10.87 -1.18 -9.60
CA PRO A 58 11.82 -0.40 -8.83
C PRO A 58 11.24 -0.04 -7.47
N ASP A 59 12.10 -0.04 -6.44
CA ASP A 59 11.71 0.28 -5.07
C ASP A 59 11.28 1.75 -4.95
N PRO A 60 10.02 2.03 -4.56
CA PRO A 60 9.54 3.39 -4.40
C PRO A 60 10.09 4.10 -3.15
N ALA A 61 10.66 3.37 -2.18
CA ALA A 61 11.12 3.91 -0.89
C ALA A 61 12.55 4.46 -0.93
N LEU A 62 13.22 4.41 -2.08
CA LEU A 62 14.58 4.89 -2.24
C LEU A 62 14.72 6.39 -1.89
N PRO A 63 15.84 6.82 -1.27
CA PRO A 63 16.04 8.21 -0.84
C PRO A 63 15.91 9.25 -1.96
N GLU A 64 16.30 8.91 -3.19
CA GLU A 64 16.24 9.79 -4.35
C GLU A 64 14.79 10.19 -4.66
N HIS A 65 13.85 9.26 -4.49
CA HIS A 65 12.43 9.52 -4.72
C HIS A 65 11.79 10.40 -3.65
N ARG A 66 12.35 10.38 -2.43
CA ARG A 66 11.85 11.15 -1.27
C ARG A 66 12.05 12.65 -1.44
N TYR A 67 13.20 13.05 -1.99
CA TYR A 67 13.59 14.45 -2.13
C TYR A 67 13.40 14.99 -3.55
N GLN A 68 12.88 14.18 -4.47
CA GLN A 68 12.64 14.59 -5.85
C GLN A 68 11.58 15.70 -5.93
N PRO A 69 11.91 16.88 -6.48
CA PRO A 69 10.93 17.93 -6.70
C PRO A 69 9.95 17.53 -7.82
N ARG A 70 8.65 17.56 -7.52
CA ARG A 70 7.58 17.03 -8.41
C ARG A 70 6.52 18.07 -8.76
N VAL A 71 6.68 19.32 -8.34
CA VAL A 71 5.79 20.43 -8.72
C VAL A 71 5.99 20.76 -10.20
N GLN A 72 4.94 20.60 -11.00
CA GLN A 72 4.96 20.99 -12.42
C GLN A 72 4.87 22.52 -12.56
N ARG A 73 5.64 23.09 -13.51
CA ARG A 73 5.68 24.53 -13.80
C ARG A 73 5.85 25.39 -12.53
N ALA A 74 6.82 25.03 -11.69
CA ALA A 74 7.12 25.79 -10.48
C ALA A 74 7.52 27.23 -10.84
N LYS A 75 7.04 28.22 -10.08
CA LYS A 75 7.37 29.64 -10.30
C LYS A 75 8.87 29.91 -10.15
N ASN A 76 9.52 29.20 -9.23
CA ASN A 76 10.95 29.23 -9.02
C ASN A 76 11.44 27.77 -8.85
N PRO A 77 11.86 27.10 -9.93
CA PRO A 77 12.29 25.70 -9.86
C PRO A 77 13.59 25.52 -9.09
N ASP A 78 14.49 26.50 -9.13
CA ASP A 78 15.82 26.42 -8.52
C ASP A 78 15.78 26.49 -6.99
N ALA A 79 14.77 27.16 -6.43
CA ALA A 79 14.55 27.22 -4.97
C ALA A 79 13.89 25.95 -4.41
N LEU A 80 13.29 25.11 -5.25
CA LEU A 80 12.46 23.98 -4.82
C LEU A 80 13.29 22.88 -4.11
N PRO A 81 14.48 22.49 -4.58
CA PRO A 81 15.33 21.54 -3.86
C PRO A 81 15.74 22.03 -2.48
N ALA A 82 16.12 23.32 -2.35
CA ALA A 82 16.49 23.90 -1.07
C ALA A 82 15.33 23.90 -0.07
N LEU A 83 14.11 24.22 -0.53
CA LEU A 83 12.90 24.16 0.28
C LEU A 83 12.60 22.73 0.76
N ILE A 84 12.73 21.74 -0.13
CA ILE A 84 12.52 20.32 0.21
C ILE A 84 13.57 19.86 1.23
N ALA A 85 14.84 20.23 1.06
CA ALA A 85 15.91 19.85 1.96
C ALA A 85 15.80 20.48 3.36
N ALA A 86 15.10 21.62 3.48
CA ALA A 86 14.94 22.33 4.75
C ALA A 86 14.01 21.63 5.76
N THR A 87 13.28 20.58 5.37
CA THR A 87 12.34 19.88 6.25
C THR A 87 12.24 18.40 5.91
N THR A 88 11.88 17.58 6.90
CA THR A 88 11.54 16.18 6.70
C THR A 88 10.08 15.99 6.24
N ALA A 89 9.27 17.05 6.29
CA ALA A 89 7.90 17.02 5.80
C ALA A 89 7.84 16.83 4.28
N ARG A 90 6.74 16.23 3.80
CA ARG A 90 6.54 15.93 2.37
C ARG A 90 6.07 17.15 1.59
N VAL A 91 6.92 18.17 1.47
CA VAL A 91 6.69 19.34 0.62
C VAL A 91 7.23 19.11 -0.79
N GLY A 92 6.81 19.91 -1.77
CA GLY A 92 7.34 19.82 -3.14
C GLY A 92 6.90 18.59 -3.96
N VAL A 93 5.96 17.79 -3.44
CA VAL A 93 5.45 16.55 -4.09
C VAL A 93 4.57 16.77 -5.33
N GLY A 94 4.13 18.01 -5.56
CA GLY A 94 3.24 18.36 -6.67
C GLY A 94 1.81 17.81 -6.51
N ARG A 95 1.03 17.88 -7.59
CA ARG A 95 -0.38 17.46 -7.61
C ARG A 95 -0.80 16.96 -8.99
N ALA A 96 -1.85 16.15 -9.03
CA ALA A 96 -2.63 15.80 -10.20
C ALA A 96 -4.07 16.27 -9.96
N GLY A 97 -4.42 17.46 -10.46
CA GLY A 97 -5.65 18.15 -10.06
C GLY A 97 -5.66 18.44 -8.54
N PRO A 98 -6.72 18.10 -7.80
CA PRO A 98 -6.76 18.23 -6.34
C PRO A 98 -6.11 17.06 -5.59
N ARG A 99 -5.60 16.04 -6.29
CA ARG A 99 -5.08 14.80 -5.69
C ARG A 99 -3.55 14.74 -5.75
N TYR A 100 -2.98 13.83 -4.98
CA TYR A 100 -1.55 13.52 -5.05
C TYR A 100 -1.17 12.89 -6.38
N ARG A 101 0.09 13.06 -6.78
CA ARG A 101 0.67 12.30 -7.89
C ARG A 101 0.88 10.84 -7.45
N THR A 102 0.75 9.90 -8.39
CA THR A 102 0.85 8.45 -8.12
C THR A 102 2.11 8.08 -7.35
N ALA A 103 3.28 8.57 -7.77
CA ALA A 103 4.53 8.23 -7.09
C ALA A 103 4.66 8.84 -5.69
N SER A 104 4.02 9.96 -5.40
CA SER A 104 3.94 10.49 -4.02
C SER A 104 3.03 9.65 -3.14
N LEU A 105 1.94 9.11 -3.72
CA LEU A 105 1.05 8.17 -3.04
C LEU A 105 1.74 6.83 -2.78
N LEU A 106 2.47 6.28 -3.74
CA LEU A 106 3.23 5.03 -3.58
C LEU A 106 4.30 5.15 -2.48
N LEU A 107 5.05 6.25 -2.46
CA LEU A 107 6.02 6.50 -1.38
C LEU A 107 5.33 6.58 -0.02
N PHE A 108 4.17 7.25 0.06
CA PHE A 108 3.39 7.31 1.30
C PHE A 108 2.92 5.92 1.77
N GLN A 109 2.47 5.07 0.83
CA GLN A 109 2.08 3.69 1.12
C GLN A 109 3.26 2.83 1.56
N ALA A 110 4.43 3.00 0.94
CA ALA A 110 5.65 2.29 1.32
C ALA A 110 6.10 2.65 2.75
N ASP A 111 6.13 3.95 3.08
CA ASP A 111 6.45 4.39 4.44
C ASP A 111 5.41 3.89 5.46
N HIS A 112 4.13 3.79 5.07
CA HIS A 112 3.09 3.22 5.92
C HIS A 112 3.33 1.73 6.19
N ALA A 113 3.66 0.95 5.16
CA ALA A 113 4.00 -0.47 5.30
C ALA A 113 5.19 -0.68 6.26
N ILE A 114 6.27 0.10 6.09
CA ILE A 114 7.44 0.07 6.99
C ILE A 114 7.02 0.41 8.43
N THR A 115 6.11 1.36 8.60
CA THR A 115 5.58 1.73 9.92
C THR A 115 4.80 0.58 10.56
N GLN A 116 3.97 -0.12 9.79
CA GLN A 116 3.24 -1.30 10.29
C GLN A 116 4.24 -2.39 10.71
N ASP A 117 5.21 -2.73 9.86
CA ASP A 117 6.23 -3.73 10.19
C ASP A 117 7.02 -3.38 11.45
N ALA A 118 7.38 -2.10 11.62
CA ALA A 118 8.09 -1.63 12.80
C ALA A 118 7.26 -1.75 14.08
N LEU A 119 5.94 -1.57 14.00
CA LEU A 119 5.03 -1.68 15.15
C LEU A 119 4.78 -3.13 15.57
N TYR A 120 4.74 -4.06 14.62
CA TYR A 120 4.47 -5.49 14.88
C TYR A 120 5.73 -6.32 15.14
N ARG A 121 6.92 -5.71 15.07
CA ARG A 121 8.18 -6.38 15.38
C ARG A 121 8.36 -6.51 16.89
N ASP A 122 8.57 -7.74 17.36
CA ASP A 122 8.94 -8.02 18.75
C ASP A 122 10.36 -7.49 19.06
N VAL A 123 10.58 -7.06 20.30
CA VAL A 123 11.82 -6.41 20.77
C VAL A 123 12.87 -7.42 21.21
#